data_AF-N1QIN8-F1
#
_entry.id   AF-N1QIN8-F1
#
_cell.length_a   1.000
_cell.length_b   1.000
_cell.length_c   1.000
_cell.angle_alpha   90.00
_cell.angle_beta   90.00
_cell.angle_gamma   90.00
#
_symmetry.space_group_name_H-M   'P 1'
#
loop_
_entity.id
_entity.type
_entity.pdbx_description
1 polymer ?
#
loop_
_entity_poly.entity_id
_entity_poly.type
_entity_poly.pdbx_seq_one_letter_code
_entity_poly.pdbx_strand_id
1 'polypeptide(L)'
;MEAANFEKIENLTPAIAIATVLYKWHPSALFALLDLSAWFSFTWTLTLADGKKIEIGRIRNQISMGTLDEDGLWEMMASFTMQPGGIWHPNPSETIFPSDDDDNKTSSPSTPEETLQLATTFLQDLIMQRRWLLPPAGQQKGCLHEFFIESRHLGMDPWGDGMRMNPHWLYHSLDRGVCTVCGGSSSPSTSSSAATAANDNDPSTAAAAASSKPPLQICGRCGTAAYCSATCQRHDWPVHKSVCVMSKEDRGKALYYSQFGGLVGWRGGEEGEKGEKEEEK
;
A
#
# COMPACT_ATOMS: atom_id res chain seq x y z
N MET A 1 0.99 8.79 26.99
CA MET A 1 1.03 9.62 25.77
C MET A 1 0.07 10.78 25.98
N GLU A 2 0.55 12.03 25.93
CA GLU A 2 -0.35 13.19 25.93
C GLU A 2 -1.15 13.18 24.63
N ALA A 3 -2.47 13.01 24.74
CA ALA A 3 -3.38 13.12 23.62
C ALA A 3 -3.37 14.57 23.14
N ALA A 4 -2.69 14.83 22.02
CA ALA A 4 -2.87 16.07 21.29
C ALA A 4 -4.37 16.20 20.98
N ASN A 5 -4.97 17.29 21.46
CA ASN A 5 -6.41 17.54 21.36
C ASN A 5 -6.75 17.96 19.92
N PHE A 6 -6.80 16.97 19.04
CA PHE A 6 -7.16 17.14 17.63
C PHE A 6 -8.68 17.21 17.48
N GLU A 7 -9.16 18.20 16.74
CA GLU A 7 -10.58 18.30 16.40
C GLU A 7 -11.05 17.04 15.66
N LYS A 8 -12.23 16.54 16.04
CA LYS A 8 -12.84 15.35 15.44
C LYS A 8 -13.14 15.59 13.96
N ILE A 9 -12.76 14.65 13.10
CA ILE A 9 -13.11 14.73 11.68
C ILE A 9 -14.60 14.41 11.53
N GLU A 10 -15.41 15.41 11.18
CA GLU A 10 -16.85 15.24 10.98
C GLU A 10 -17.14 14.28 9.81
N ASN A 11 -18.18 13.44 9.96
CA ASN A 11 -18.65 12.48 8.95
C ASN A 11 -17.60 11.44 8.49
N LEU A 12 -16.56 11.21 9.28
CA LEU A 12 -15.58 10.17 9.00
C LEU A 12 -16.18 8.78 9.25
N THR A 13 -16.35 7.99 8.19
CA THR A 13 -16.70 6.57 8.29
C THR A 13 -15.44 5.71 8.15
N PRO A 14 -15.43 4.45 8.65
CA PRO A 14 -14.30 3.55 8.47
C PRO A 14 -13.90 3.35 7.00
N ALA A 15 -14.88 3.25 6.10
CA ALA A 15 -14.64 3.12 4.67
C ALA A 15 -13.93 4.36 4.08
N ILE A 16 -14.39 5.58 4.40
CA ILE A 16 -13.76 6.83 3.95
C ILE A 16 -12.34 6.95 4.52
N ALA A 17 -12.17 6.59 5.78
CA ALA A 17 -10.88 6.70 6.44
C ALA A 17 -9.84 5.71 5.90
N ILE A 18 -10.20 4.44 5.72
CA ILE A 18 -9.32 3.44 5.08
C ILE A 18 -9.01 3.86 3.64
N ALA A 19 -10.01 4.30 2.88
CA ALA A 19 -9.79 4.82 1.53
C ALA A 19 -8.79 5.98 1.53
N THR A 20 -8.89 6.88 2.51
CA THR A 20 -7.95 8.00 2.67
C THR A 20 -6.54 7.51 2.96
N VAL A 21 -6.37 6.63 3.96
CA VAL A 21 -5.05 6.10 4.35
C VAL A 21 -4.39 5.37 3.18
N LEU A 22 -5.10 4.42 2.56
CA LEU A 22 -4.55 3.62 1.47
C LEU A 22 -4.30 4.46 0.22
N TYR A 23 -5.20 5.37 -0.16
CA TYR A 23 -4.97 6.23 -1.33
C TYR A 23 -3.79 7.18 -1.13
N LYS A 24 -3.64 7.73 0.08
CA LYS A 24 -2.51 8.61 0.42
C LYS A 24 -1.19 7.86 0.52
N TRP A 25 -1.21 6.57 0.89
CA TRP A 25 -0.05 5.70 0.82
C TRP A 25 0.27 5.32 -0.62
N HIS A 26 -0.68 4.71 -1.33
CA HIS A 26 -0.59 4.41 -2.76
C HIS A 26 -1.98 4.11 -3.38
N PRO A 27 -2.41 4.78 -4.49
CA PRO A 27 -3.72 4.55 -5.09
C PRO A 27 -4.02 3.10 -5.47
N SER A 28 -3.03 2.35 -5.99
CA SER A 28 -3.22 0.94 -6.33
C SER A 28 -3.42 0.03 -5.11
N ALA A 29 -3.04 0.47 -3.91
CA ALA A 29 -3.36 -0.25 -2.67
C ALA A 29 -4.85 -0.12 -2.35
N LEU A 30 -5.44 1.08 -2.47
CA LEU A 30 -6.89 1.24 -2.35
C LEU A 30 -7.61 0.43 -3.43
N PHE A 31 -7.13 0.46 -4.67
CA PHE A 31 -7.75 -0.31 -5.73
C PHE A 31 -7.70 -1.82 -5.45
N ALA A 32 -6.58 -2.33 -4.93
CA ALA A 32 -6.44 -3.73 -4.54
C ALA A 32 -7.34 -4.14 -3.36
N LEU A 33 -7.60 -3.24 -2.40
CA LEU A 33 -8.58 -3.48 -1.35
C LEU A 33 -9.99 -3.72 -1.94
N LEU A 34 -10.35 -2.96 -2.98
CA LEU A 34 -11.68 -2.97 -3.60
C LEU A 34 -11.83 -4.04 -4.70
N ASP A 35 -10.73 -4.53 -5.26
CA ASP A 35 -10.71 -5.53 -6.32
C ASP A 35 -10.80 -6.96 -5.76
N LEU A 36 -12.00 -7.31 -5.32
CA LEU A 36 -12.34 -8.65 -4.82
C LEU A 36 -12.19 -9.77 -5.87
N SER A 37 -12.10 -9.39 -7.15
CA SER A 37 -12.01 -10.35 -8.25
C SER A 37 -10.58 -10.83 -8.46
N ALA A 38 -9.61 -9.93 -8.36
CA ALA A 38 -8.19 -10.25 -8.50
C ALA A 38 -7.59 -10.82 -7.22
N TRP A 39 -7.97 -10.26 -6.07
CA TRP A 39 -7.27 -10.51 -4.81
C TRP A 39 -8.16 -11.25 -3.81
N PHE A 40 -7.69 -12.43 -3.40
CA PHE A 40 -8.31 -13.20 -2.33
C PHE A 40 -8.15 -12.49 -0.97
N SER A 41 -6.90 -12.11 -0.67
CA SER A 41 -6.55 -11.33 0.51
C SER A 41 -5.74 -10.09 0.13
N PHE A 42 -5.75 -9.11 1.03
CA PHE A 42 -5.00 -7.88 0.99
C PHE A 42 -4.59 -7.58 2.43
N THR A 43 -3.32 -7.25 2.65
CA THR A 43 -2.85 -6.81 3.96
C THR A 43 -1.88 -5.66 3.79
N TRP A 44 -2.19 -4.52 4.41
CA TRP A 44 -1.26 -3.42 4.59
C TRP A 44 -0.89 -3.34 6.06
N THR A 45 0.40 -3.31 6.35
CA THR A 45 0.91 -3.25 7.72
C THR A 45 1.90 -2.09 7.83
N LEU A 46 1.88 -1.38 8.95
CA LEU A 46 2.90 -0.43 9.36
C LEU A 46 3.52 -0.92 10.68
N THR A 47 4.77 -1.35 10.63
CA THR A 47 5.59 -1.54 11.83
C THR A 47 6.03 -0.17 12.36
N LEU A 48 5.89 0.03 13.66
CA LEU A 48 6.31 1.23 14.38
C LEU A 48 7.71 1.05 15.00
N ALA A 49 8.30 2.13 15.50
CA ALA A 49 9.66 2.11 16.03
C ALA A 49 9.82 1.25 17.30
N ASP A 50 8.73 1.06 18.04
CA ASP A 50 8.59 0.21 19.22
C ASP A 50 8.21 -1.23 18.86
N GLY A 51 8.24 -1.63 17.58
CA GLY A 51 7.97 -2.99 17.15
C GLY A 51 6.48 -3.32 16.97
N LYS A 52 5.58 -2.58 17.62
CA LYS A 52 4.13 -2.70 17.42
C LYS A 52 3.75 -2.48 15.97
N LYS A 53 2.64 -3.07 15.55
CA LYS A 53 2.15 -3.00 14.17
C LYS A 53 0.75 -2.39 14.12
N ILE A 54 0.49 -1.68 13.03
CA ILE A 54 -0.84 -1.26 12.63
C ILE A 54 -1.19 -2.01 11.36
N GLU A 55 -2.38 -2.59 11.28
CA GLU A 55 -2.82 -3.33 10.10
C GLU A 55 -4.17 -2.84 9.56
N ILE A 56 -4.29 -2.89 8.24
CA ILE A 56 -5.54 -2.87 7.49
C ILE A 56 -5.55 -4.11 6.61
N GLY A 57 -6.42 -5.05 6.92
CA GLY A 57 -6.54 -6.34 6.24
C GLY A 57 -7.89 -6.51 5.56
N ARG A 58 -7.92 -7.37 4.55
CA ARG A 58 -9.15 -7.89 3.96
C ARG A 58 -8.93 -9.32 3.51
N ILE A 59 -9.85 -10.21 3.90
CA ILE A 59 -9.95 -11.56 3.35
C ILE A 59 -11.35 -11.69 2.76
N ARG A 60 -11.43 -11.93 1.44
CA ARG A 60 -12.70 -11.88 0.68
C ARG A 60 -13.46 -10.59 0.99
N ASN A 61 -14.65 -10.66 1.57
CA ASN A 61 -15.45 -9.49 1.91
C ASN A 61 -15.35 -9.08 3.38
N GLN A 62 -14.53 -9.76 4.20
CA GLN A 62 -14.26 -9.36 5.57
C GLN A 62 -13.09 -8.38 5.60
N ILE A 63 -13.22 -7.30 6.35
CA ILE A 63 -12.22 -6.25 6.52
C ILE A 63 -11.87 -6.19 8.00
N SER A 64 -10.58 -6.19 8.30
CA SER A 64 -10.03 -6.05 9.63
C SER A 64 -9.12 -4.83 9.69
N MET A 65 -9.07 -4.19 10.86
CA MET A 65 -8.13 -3.09 11.09
C MET A 65 -7.83 -2.97 12.57
N GLY A 66 -6.61 -2.57 12.90
CA GLY A 66 -6.25 -2.34 14.30
C GLY A 66 -4.77 -2.41 14.57
N THR A 67 -4.42 -2.79 15.80
CA THR A 67 -3.06 -2.87 16.29
C THR A 67 -2.68 -4.28 16.67
N LEU A 68 -1.43 -4.64 16.38
CA LEU A 68 -0.81 -5.87 16.79
C LEU A 68 0.42 -5.58 17.64
N ASP A 69 0.73 -6.50 18.54
CA ASP A 69 1.96 -6.49 19.31
C ASP A 69 3.19 -6.80 18.44
N GLU A 70 4.36 -6.91 19.08
CA GLU A 70 5.63 -7.19 18.41
C GLU A 70 5.64 -8.59 17.74
N ASP A 71 4.90 -9.54 18.31
CA ASP A 71 4.77 -10.92 17.84
C ASP A 71 3.72 -11.05 16.71
N GLY A 72 2.93 -10.00 16.46
CA GLY A 72 1.88 -10.00 15.45
C GLY A 72 0.55 -10.57 15.94
N LEU A 73 0.30 -10.56 17.24
CA LEU A 73 -1.00 -10.89 17.82
C LEU A 73 -1.84 -9.63 17.98
N TRP A 74 -3.15 -9.75 17.75
CA TRP A 74 -4.09 -8.63 17.85
C TRP A 74 -4.21 -8.12 19.28
N GLU A 75 -3.80 -6.88 19.53
CA GLU A 75 -4.13 -6.14 20.76
C GLU A 75 -5.52 -5.49 20.65
N MET A 76 -5.88 -5.05 19.43
CA MET A 76 -7.17 -4.46 19.11
C MET A 76 -7.47 -4.73 17.64
N MET A 77 -8.69 -5.18 17.32
CA MET A 77 -9.13 -5.39 15.94
C MET A 77 -10.59 -4.99 15.79
N ALA A 78 -10.90 -4.03 14.93
CA ALA A 78 -12.25 -3.80 14.47
C ALA A 78 -12.52 -4.57 13.17
N SER A 79 -13.63 -5.30 13.12
CA SER A 79 -14.00 -6.15 11.98
C SER A 79 -15.29 -5.69 11.32
N PHE A 80 -15.33 -5.75 9.98
CA PHE A 80 -16.49 -5.38 9.17
C PHE A 80 -16.70 -6.41 8.07
N THR A 81 -17.96 -6.61 7.67
CA THR A 81 -18.33 -7.36 6.47
C THR A 81 -18.80 -6.39 5.40
N MET A 82 -18.12 -6.41 4.25
CA MET A 82 -18.54 -5.70 3.06
C MET A 82 -19.66 -6.48 2.36
N GLN A 83 -20.83 -5.87 2.26
CA GLN A 83 -22.00 -6.41 1.58
C GLN A 83 -21.96 -6.08 0.08
N PRO A 84 -22.76 -6.77 -0.75
CA PRO A 84 -23.00 -6.35 -2.13
C PRO A 84 -23.40 -4.86 -2.18
N GLY A 85 -22.82 -4.12 -3.12
CA GLY A 85 -22.98 -2.66 -3.19
C GLY A 85 -21.95 -1.86 -2.39
N GLY A 86 -21.02 -2.52 -1.69
CA GLY A 86 -19.86 -1.87 -1.05
C GLY A 86 -20.16 -1.26 0.33
N ILE A 87 -21.31 -1.57 0.92
CA ILE A 87 -21.69 -1.11 2.27
C ILE A 87 -20.98 -1.98 3.30
N TRP A 88 -20.36 -1.35 4.30
CA TRP A 88 -19.64 -2.05 5.36
C TRP A 88 -20.52 -2.17 6.60
N HIS A 89 -20.79 -3.40 7.03
CA HIS A 89 -21.51 -3.68 8.26
C HIS A 89 -20.51 -4.05 9.36
N PRO A 90 -20.55 -3.41 10.54
CA PRO A 90 -19.73 -3.82 11.67
C PRO A 90 -19.98 -5.28 12.03
N ASN A 91 -18.91 -5.98 12.41
CA ASN A 91 -18.95 -7.38 12.82
C ASN A 91 -18.46 -7.53 14.27
N PRO A 92 -19.37 -7.42 15.26
CA PRO A 92 -19.00 -7.49 16.67
C PRO A 92 -18.40 -8.81 17.11
N SER A 93 -18.84 -9.94 16.52
CA SER A 93 -18.38 -11.27 16.95
C SER A 93 -16.90 -11.53 16.65
N GLU A 94 -16.36 -10.82 15.65
CA GLU A 94 -14.95 -10.91 15.25
C GLU A 94 -14.14 -9.71 15.74
N THR A 95 -14.76 -8.74 16.42
CA THR A 95 -14.05 -7.56 16.90
C THR A 95 -13.40 -7.84 18.26
N ILE A 96 -12.18 -7.33 18.44
CA ILE A 96 -11.34 -7.50 19.62
C ILE A 96 -11.11 -6.12 20.23
N PHE A 97 -11.57 -5.92 21.48
CA PHE A 97 -11.24 -4.73 22.25
C PHE A 97 -9.93 -4.91 23.02
N PRO A 98 -9.17 -3.83 23.19
CA PRO A 98 -8.03 -3.85 24.09
C PRO A 98 -8.51 -4.13 25.53
N SER A 99 -7.88 -5.08 26.20
CA SER A 99 -8.10 -5.37 27.62
C SER A 99 -6.91 -4.89 28.45
N ASP A 100 -7.17 -4.31 29.61
CA ASP A 100 -6.14 -3.91 30.57
C ASP A 100 -5.58 -5.11 31.39
N ASP A 101 -6.21 -6.28 31.30
CA ASP A 101 -5.84 -7.50 32.02
C ASP A 101 -5.07 -8.49 31.11
N ASP A 102 -3.80 -8.77 31.45
CA ASP A 102 -2.89 -9.69 30.74
C ASP A 102 -3.36 -11.17 30.73
N ASP A 103 -4.27 -11.57 31.63
CA ASP A 103 -4.54 -12.98 31.91
C ASP A 103 -5.88 -13.53 31.37
N ASN A 104 -6.79 -12.71 30.81
CA ASN A 104 -8.06 -13.25 30.29
C ASN A 104 -8.81 -12.35 29.31
N LYS A 105 -8.80 -12.77 28.04
CA LYS A 105 -9.76 -12.46 26.96
C LYS A 105 -10.08 -10.98 26.72
N THR A 106 -9.55 -10.52 25.60
CA THR A 106 -10.19 -9.55 24.72
C THR A 106 -11.72 -9.67 24.77
N SER A 107 -12.38 -8.60 25.25
CA SER A 107 -13.83 -8.56 25.25
C SER A 107 -14.30 -8.32 23.81
N SER A 108 -15.17 -9.18 23.30
CA SER A 108 -15.88 -8.88 22.07
C SER A 108 -16.88 -7.75 22.35
N PRO A 109 -17.03 -6.77 21.46
CA PRO A 109 -18.11 -5.79 21.60
C PRO A 109 -19.45 -6.49 21.61
N SER A 110 -20.35 -5.92 22.39
CA SER A 110 -21.72 -6.41 22.49
C SER A 110 -22.56 -5.92 21.30
N THR A 111 -22.10 -4.85 20.62
CA THR A 111 -22.92 -4.11 19.64
C THR A 111 -22.17 -3.65 18.37
N PRO A 112 -22.87 -3.49 17.23
CA PRO A 112 -22.32 -2.86 16.03
C PRO A 112 -21.82 -1.43 16.24
N GLU A 113 -22.46 -0.66 17.11
CA GLU A 113 -22.13 0.73 17.41
C GLU A 113 -20.77 0.85 18.12
N GLU A 114 -20.47 -0.05 19.05
CA GLU A 114 -19.17 -0.12 19.72
C GLU A 114 -18.05 -0.45 18.72
N THR A 115 -18.30 -1.40 17.81
CA THR A 115 -17.36 -1.76 16.74
C THR A 115 -17.07 -0.55 15.84
N LEU A 116 -18.14 0.17 15.45
CA LEU A 116 -18.02 1.38 14.62
C LEU A 116 -17.23 2.48 15.35
N GLN A 117 -17.49 2.69 16.64
CA GLN A 117 -16.81 3.70 17.43
C GLN A 117 -15.32 3.37 17.62
N LEU A 118 -14.98 2.11 17.92
CA LEU A 118 -13.60 1.63 18.04
C LEU A 118 -12.83 1.89 16.73
N ALA A 119 -13.38 1.44 15.60
CA ALA A 119 -12.79 1.62 14.28
C ALA A 119 -12.58 3.10 13.95
N THR A 120 -13.60 3.92 14.19
CA THR A 120 -13.56 5.36 13.86
C THR A 120 -12.51 6.09 14.69
N THR A 121 -12.41 5.81 15.99
CA THR A 121 -11.38 6.41 16.85
C THR A 121 -9.98 6.02 16.38
N PHE A 122 -9.74 4.73 16.13
CA PHE A 122 -8.45 4.22 15.64
C PHE A 122 -8.05 4.83 14.28
N LEU A 123 -8.99 4.84 13.33
CA LEU A 123 -8.74 5.37 11.99
C LEU A 123 -8.57 6.89 11.97
N GLN A 124 -9.25 7.60 12.86
CA GLN A 124 -9.03 9.03 13.02
C GLN A 124 -7.60 9.32 13.49
N ASP A 125 -7.10 8.55 14.46
CA ASP A 125 -5.73 8.68 14.95
C ASP A 125 -4.69 8.45 13.83
N LEU A 126 -4.87 7.37 13.05
CA LEU A 126 -4.09 7.06 11.84
C LEU A 126 -4.02 8.27 10.87
N ILE A 127 -5.15 8.92 10.63
CA ILE A 127 -5.25 10.07 9.72
C ILE A 127 -4.57 11.30 10.30
N MET A 128 -4.86 11.64 11.56
CA MET A 128 -4.29 12.82 12.21
C MET A 128 -2.78 12.73 12.31
N GLN A 129 -2.26 11.52 12.57
CA GLN A 129 -0.83 11.25 12.61
C GLN A 129 -0.21 10.99 11.23
N ARG A 130 -1.01 11.02 10.16
CA ARG A 130 -0.60 10.78 8.75
C ARG A 130 0.23 9.51 8.60
N ARG A 131 -0.24 8.42 9.21
CA ARG A 131 0.53 7.17 9.32
C ARG A 131 0.84 6.50 7.98
N TRP A 132 0.28 6.94 6.85
CA TRP A 132 0.74 6.54 5.51
C TRP A 132 2.13 7.09 5.12
N LEU A 133 2.67 8.03 5.90
CA LEU A 133 4.05 8.51 5.75
C LEU A 133 4.95 7.81 6.75
N LEU A 134 6.21 7.59 6.34
CA LEU A 134 7.26 7.29 7.30
C LEU A 134 7.68 8.58 8.04
N PRO A 135 8.19 8.46 9.29
CA PRO A 135 8.80 9.59 9.99
C PRO A 135 9.94 10.24 9.18
N PRO A 136 10.39 11.45 9.56
CA PRO A 136 11.54 12.09 8.92
C PRO A 136 12.79 11.22 8.93
N ALA A 137 13.69 11.46 7.97
CA ALA A 137 14.98 10.77 7.91
C ALA A 137 15.72 10.88 9.25
N GLY A 138 16.25 9.76 9.75
CA GLY A 138 16.87 9.64 11.08
C GLY A 138 15.95 9.06 12.16
N GLN A 139 14.62 9.14 11.99
CA GLN A 139 13.62 8.55 12.90
C GLN A 139 12.87 7.35 12.29
N GLN A 140 13.28 6.90 11.09
CA GLN A 140 12.65 5.79 10.36
C GLN A 140 13.16 4.40 10.76
N LYS A 141 14.10 4.32 11.72
CA LYS A 141 14.61 3.03 12.19
C LYS A 141 13.47 2.30 12.90
N GLY A 142 13.25 1.04 12.57
CA GLY A 142 12.10 0.26 13.07
C GLY A 142 10.80 0.48 12.28
N CYS A 143 10.59 1.66 11.66
CA CYS A 143 9.36 1.90 10.91
C CYS A 143 9.38 1.31 9.49
N LEU A 144 8.37 0.53 9.11
CA LEU A 144 8.26 -0.07 7.78
C LEU A 144 6.80 -0.27 7.37
N HIS A 145 6.45 0.15 6.15
CA HIS A 145 5.22 -0.30 5.52
C HIS A 145 5.47 -1.60 4.79
N GLU A 146 4.62 -2.57 5.04
CA GLU A 146 4.59 -3.83 4.32
C GLU A 146 3.24 -4.01 3.66
N PHE A 147 3.25 -4.78 2.58
CA PHE A 147 2.08 -4.98 1.77
C PHE A 147 2.09 -6.36 1.17
N PHE A 148 1.04 -7.11 1.45
CA PHE A 148 0.88 -8.49 1.06
C PHE A 148 -0.43 -8.66 0.34
N ILE A 149 -0.42 -9.55 -0.65
CA ILE A 149 -1.62 -9.93 -1.39
C ILE A 149 -1.60 -11.41 -1.66
N GLU A 150 -2.79 -11.96 -1.77
CA GLU A 150 -3.00 -13.29 -2.31
C GLU A 150 -3.95 -13.26 -3.48
N SER A 151 -3.68 -14.09 -4.48
CA SER A 151 -4.59 -14.35 -5.59
C SER A 151 -4.76 -15.85 -5.75
N ARG A 152 -5.99 -16.27 -6.06
CA ARG A 152 -6.28 -17.68 -6.37
C ARG A 152 -5.48 -18.17 -7.58
N HIS A 153 -5.08 -17.26 -8.47
CA HIS A 153 -4.33 -17.58 -9.68
C HIS A 153 -2.83 -17.80 -9.45
N LEU A 154 -2.30 -17.44 -8.29
CA LEU A 154 -0.87 -17.58 -8.00
C LEU A 154 -0.51 -18.95 -7.40
N GLY A 155 -1.50 -19.83 -7.16
CA GLY A 155 -1.28 -21.14 -6.56
C GLY A 155 -0.57 -21.07 -5.20
N MET A 156 -0.65 -19.92 -4.53
CA MET A 156 0.06 -19.67 -3.28
C MET A 156 -0.57 -20.46 -2.16
N ASP A 157 0.29 -20.92 -1.25
CA ASP A 157 -0.12 -21.59 -0.03
C ASP A 157 -1.19 -20.75 0.69
N PRO A 158 -2.43 -21.26 0.82
CA PRO A 158 -3.50 -20.58 1.53
C PRO A 158 -3.21 -20.28 3.01
N TRP A 159 -2.12 -20.81 3.55
CA TRP A 159 -1.70 -20.69 4.95
C TRP A 159 -0.42 -19.87 5.15
N GLY A 160 0.15 -19.27 4.09
CA GLY A 160 1.25 -18.31 4.21
C GLY A 160 0.77 -16.85 4.32
N ASP A 161 1.63 -15.93 4.76
CA ASP A 161 1.35 -14.49 4.94
C ASP A 161 1.07 -13.70 3.63
N GLY A 162 0.80 -14.40 2.53
CA GLY A 162 0.70 -13.84 1.18
C GLY A 162 2.04 -13.44 0.55
N MET A 163 2.00 -12.90 -0.68
CA MET A 163 3.20 -12.41 -1.35
C MET A 163 3.45 -10.96 -1.00
N ARG A 164 4.59 -10.68 -0.37
CA ARG A 164 5.05 -9.30 -0.18
C ARG A 164 5.25 -8.62 -1.53
N MET A 165 4.61 -7.47 -1.71
CA MET A 165 4.49 -6.81 -3.00
C MET A 165 4.70 -5.30 -2.94
N ASN A 166 5.11 -4.70 -4.05
CA ASN A 166 5.01 -3.26 -4.25
C ASN A 166 3.68 -2.95 -4.97
N PRO A 167 2.83 -2.06 -4.44
CA PRO A 167 1.61 -1.62 -5.11
C PRO A 167 1.78 -1.16 -6.57
N HIS A 168 2.95 -0.62 -6.94
CA HIS A 168 3.29 -0.24 -8.32
C HIS A 168 3.25 -1.40 -9.32
N TRP A 169 3.40 -2.64 -8.84
CA TRP A 169 3.54 -3.84 -9.69
C TRP A 169 2.25 -4.66 -9.79
N LEU A 170 1.17 -4.24 -9.12
CA LEU A 170 -0.08 -5.00 -9.11
C LEU A 170 -0.77 -5.01 -10.48
N TYR A 171 -0.83 -3.86 -11.12
CA TYR A 171 -1.66 -3.63 -12.32
C TYR A 171 -0.87 -3.22 -13.56
N HIS A 172 0.44 -3.04 -13.39
CA HIS A 172 1.37 -2.69 -14.45
C HIS A 172 2.68 -3.43 -14.25
N SER A 173 3.32 -3.81 -15.35
CA SER A 173 4.68 -4.34 -15.29
C SER A 173 5.65 -3.25 -14.84
N LEU A 174 6.74 -3.66 -14.21
CA LEU A 174 7.84 -2.77 -13.90
C LEU A 174 8.41 -2.16 -15.20
N ASP A 175 8.36 -0.84 -15.30
CA ASP A 175 8.94 -0.08 -16.40
C ASP A 175 9.94 0.95 -15.87
N ARG A 176 11.21 0.79 -16.24
CA ARG A 176 12.31 1.69 -15.86
C ARG A 176 12.52 2.82 -16.86
N GLY A 177 11.81 2.82 -17.98
CA GLY A 177 11.77 3.90 -18.96
C GLY A 177 10.93 5.10 -18.51
N VAL A 178 10.14 4.95 -17.44
CA VAL A 178 9.29 6.00 -16.87
C VAL A 178 9.57 6.22 -15.39
N CYS A 179 9.24 7.41 -14.89
CA CYS A 179 9.33 7.68 -13.45
C CYS A 179 8.25 6.88 -12.70
N THR A 180 8.64 6.10 -11.69
CA THR A 180 7.75 5.29 -10.86
C THR A 180 6.64 6.10 -10.19
N VAL A 181 6.89 7.39 -9.90
CA VAL A 181 5.90 8.25 -9.22
C VAL A 181 4.99 9.01 -10.19
N CYS A 182 5.56 9.64 -11.22
CA CYS A 182 4.80 10.54 -12.10
C CYS A 182 4.53 9.98 -13.50
N GLY A 183 5.05 8.79 -13.84
CA GLY A 183 4.86 8.18 -15.16
C GLY A 183 5.47 8.98 -16.33
N GLY A 184 6.35 9.96 -16.05
CA GLY A 184 6.90 10.85 -17.07
C GLY A 184 6.01 12.03 -17.45
N SER A 185 4.86 12.22 -16.78
CA SER A 185 4.16 13.48 -16.76
C SER A 185 5.05 14.51 -16.04
N SER A 186 5.44 15.57 -16.74
CA SER A 186 6.12 16.69 -16.13
C SER A 186 5.17 17.32 -15.12
N SER A 187 5.43 17.14 -13.82
CA SER A 187 4.76 17.95 -12.81
C SER A 187 4.97 19.43 -13.16
N PRO A 188 3.93 20.28 -13.14
CA PRO A 188 4.12 21.70 -13.35
C PRO A 188 5.01 22.22 -12.23
N SER A 189 6.24 22.59 -12.57
CA SER A 189 7.10 23.37 -11.71
C SER A 189 6.36 24.67 -11.39
N THR A 190 5.91 24.82 -10.15
CA THR A 190 5.47 26.11 -9.60
C THR A 190 6.69 27.04 -9.54
N SER A 191 6.97 27.71 -10.65
CA SER A 191 7.74 28.97 -10.66
C SER A 191 6.73 30.11 -10.73
N SER A 192 6.27 30.53 -9.55
CA SER A 192 5.68 31.84 -9.36
C SER A 192 6.75 32.91 -9.60
N SER A 193 6.71 33.57 -10.76
CA SER A 193 7.37 34.86 -11.00
C SER A 193 6.60 35.58 -12.09
N ALA A 194 5.74 36.52 -11.68
CA ALA A 194 5.02 37.40 -12.59
C ALA A 194 5.98 38.46 -13.15
N ALA A 195 6.12 38.42 -14.48
CA ALA A 195 6.27 39.48 -15.48
C ALA A 195 7.01 40.79 -15.13
N THR A 196 8.01 41.11 -15.97
CA THR A 196 8.10 42.40 -16.66
C THR A 196 8.57 42.20 -18.11
N ALA A 197 8.17 43.15 -18.96
CA ALA A 197 7.95 43.05 -20.40
C ALA A 197 9.18 43.18 -21.32
N ALA A 198 9.06 42.51 -22.48
CA ALA A 198 9.40 42.88 -23.86
C ALA A 198 10.76 43.51 -24.23
N ASN A 199 11.46 42.89 -25.20
CA ASN A 199 11.70 43.54 -26.50
C ASN A 199 12.06 42.53 -27.61
N ASP A 200 11.51 42.77 -28.82
CA ASP A 200 11.71 42.00 -30.05
C ASP A 200 12.90 42.52 -30.88
N ASN A 201 13.79 41.62 -31.32
CA ASN A 201 14.44 41.53 -32.65
C ASN A 201 15.84 40.90 -32.60
N ASP A 202 15.99 39.67 -33.12
CA ASP A 202 17.19 39.25 -33.87
C ASP A 202 16.87 37.98 -34.71
N PRO A 203 17.00 37.99 -36.05
CA PRO A 203 16.86 36.80 -36.88
C PRO A 203 18.23 36.24 -37.24
N SER A 204 18.89 35.51 -36.33
CA SER A 204 20.01 34.65 -36.74
C SER A 204 20.39 33.61 -35.69
N THR A 205 20.46 32.37 -36.15
CA THR A 205 21.17 31.20 -35.59
C THR A 205 20.52 30.35 -34.49
N ALA A 206 20.64 29.04 -34.76
CA ALA A 206 20.90 27.95 -33.82
C ALA A 206 19.72 27.10 -33.34
N ALA A 207 19.67 25.92 -33.96
CA ALA A 207 19.44 24.60 -33.36
C ALA A 207 18.16 24.42 -32.55
N ALA A 208 17.28 23.58 -33.10
CA ALA A 208 16.31 22.82 -32.32
C ALA A 208 17.04 22.15 -31.15
N ALA A 209 16.99 22.79 -29.99
CA ALA A 209 17.37 22.20 -28.72
C ALA A 209 16.38 21.06 -28.48
N ALA A 210 16.77 19.86 -28.90
CA ALA A 210 16.14 18.64 -28.46
C ALA A 210 16.11 18.70 -26.94
N SER A 211 14.91 18.95 -26.39
CA SER A 211 14.67 18.99 -24.95
C SER A 211 14.79 17.56 -24.45
N SER A 212 16.03 17.07 -24.32
CA SER A 212 16.33 15.74 -23.82
C SER A 212 15.96 15.74 -22.35
N LYS A 213 14.86 15.05 -22.01
CA LYS A 213 14.50 14.80 -20.61
C LYS A 213 15.73 14.23 -19.89
N PRO A 214 16.05 14.69 -18.68
CA PRO A 214 17.18 14.15 -17.94
C PRO A 214 17.01 12.63 -17.75
N PRO A 215 18.11 11.86 -17.79
CA PRO A 215 18.03 10.41 -17.61
C PRO A 215 17.46 10.08 -16.23
N LEU A 216 16.64 9.03 -16.17
CA LEU A 216 16.03 8.60 -14.93
C LEU A 216 17.07 7.99 -13.97
N GLN A 217 16.95 8.33 -12.69
CA GLN A 217 17.75 7.80 -11.60
C GLN A 217 17.17 6.47 -11.15
N ILE A 218 17.83 5.37 -11.50
CA ILE A 218 17.45 4.03 -11.05
C ILE A 218 17.89 3.84 -9.59
N CYS A 219 17.06 3.21 -8.77
CA CYS A 219 17.41 2.89 -7.39
C CYS A 219 18.67 2.00 -7.35
N GLY A 220 19.79 2.53 -6.85
CA GLY A 220 21.07 1.84 -6.87
C GLY A 220 21.14 0.58 -5.99
N ARG A 221 20.23 0.44 -5.01
CA ARG A 221 20.19 -0.73 -4.11
C ARG A 221 19.47 -1.92 -4.72
N CYS A 222 18.28 -1.71 -5.28
CA CYS A 222 17.41 -2.79 -5.74
C CYS A 222 17.21 -2.85 -7.25
N GLY A 223 17.43 -1.74 -7.96
CA GLY A 223 17.22 -1.64 -9.41
C GLY A 223 15.75 -1.63 -9.86
N THR A 224 14.78 -1.67 -8.95
CA THR A 224 13.35 -1.90 -9.29
C THR A 224 12.48 -0.64 -9.36
N ALA A 225 13.08 0.54 -9.26
CA ALA A 225 12.37 1.81 -9.43
C ALA A 225 13.27 2.81 -10.17
N ALA A 226 12.64 3.73 -10.88
CA ALA A 226 13.31 4.77 -11.65
C ALA A 226 12.65 6.12 -11.36
N TYR A 227 13.44 7.16 -11.12
CA TYR A 227 12.94 8.46 -10.67
C TYR A 227 13.48 9.59 -11.54
N CYS A 228 12.65 10.58 -11.84
CA CYS A 228 13.12 11.80 -12.51
C CYS A 228 13.88 12.75 -11.58
N SER A 229 13.78 12.55 -10.26
CA SER A 229 14.43 13.39 -9.24
C SER A 229 14.49 12.69 -7.88
N ALA A 230 15.39 13.19 -7.01
CA ALA A 230 15.44 12.82 -5.60
C ALA A 230 14.14 13.16 -4.84
N THR A 231 13.32 14.09 -5.34
CA THR A 231 12.00 14.39 -4.77
C THR A 231 11.02 13.24 -5.01
N CYS A 232 10.95 12.71 -6.24
CA CYS A 232 10.14 11.53 -6.53
C CYS A 232 10.63 10.31 -5.73
N GLN A 233 11.94 10.10 -5.63
CA GLN A 233 12.49 9.01 -4.82
C GLN A 233 12.07 9.11 -3.34
N ARG A 234 12.17 10.30 -2.73
CA ARG A 234 11.75 10.51 -1.34
C ARG A 234 10.25 10.36 -1.14
N HIS A 235 9.45 10.80 -2.11
CA HIS A 235 8.00 10.65 -2.06
C HIS A 235 7.57 9.18 -2.13
N ASP A 236 8.23 8.38 -2.97
CA ASP A 236 7.95 6.95 -3.14
C ASP A 236 8.48 6.09 -1.97
N TRP A 237 9.38 6.63 -1.15
CA TRP A 237 10.08 5.86 -0.13
C TRP A 237 9.17 5.09 0.86
N PRO A 238 8.05 5.65 1.37
CA PRO A 238 7.12 4.90 2.21
C PRO A 238 6.54 3.65 1.55
N VAL A 239 6.45 3.62 0.22
CA VAL A 239 5.96 2.46 -0.57
C VAL A 239 7.13 1.55 -0.96
N HIS A 240 8.23 2.13 -1.44
CA HIS A 240 9.36 1.40 -2.00
C HIS A 240 10.25 0.71 -0.96
N LYS A 241 10.31 1.24 0.28
CA LYS A 241 11.27 0.79 1.30
C LYS A 241 11.23 -0.72 1.53
N SER A 242 10.05 -1.32 1.69
CA SER A 242 9.90 -2.77 1.92
C SER A 242 10.54 -3.60 0.83
N VAL A 243 10.22 -3.31 -0.44
CA VAL A 243 10.78 -4.07 -1.56
C VAL A 243 12.26 -3.78 -1.82
N CYS A 244 12.72 -2.59 -1.43
CA CYS A 244 14.14 -2.22 -1.50
C CYS A 244 15.00 -3.01 -0.51
N VAL A 245 14.43 -3.36 0.65
CA VAL A 245 15.11 -4.14 1.70
C VAL A 245 14.85 -5.65 1.62
N MET A 246 13.91 -6.12 0.79
CA MET A 246 13.70 -7.56 0.52
C MET A 246 14.96 -8.28 0.06
N SER A 247 15.01 -9.59 0.27
CA SER A 247 16.04 -10.45 -0.31
C SER A 247 15.99 -10.41 -1.85
N LYS A 248 17.07 -10.82 -2.52
CA LYS A 248 17.08 -10.94 -3.98
C LYS A 248 16.08 -11.99 -4.47
N GLU A 249 15.90 -13.06 -3.71
CA GLU A 249 15.00 -14.15 -4.05
C GLU A 249 13.54 -13.71 -4.00
N ASP A 250 13.10 -13.14 -2.87
CA ASP A 250 11.71 -12.70 -2.71
C ASP A 250 11.36 -11.61 -3.73
N ARG A 251 12.30 -10.69 -3.96
CA ARG A 251 12.13 -9.64 -4.97
C ARG A 251 12.09 -10.23 -6.37
N GLY A 252 12.94 -11.20 -6.68
CA GLY A 252 12.95 -11.89 -7.96
C GLY A 252 11.63 -12.60 -8.25
N LYS A 253 11.07 -13.29 -7.25
CA LYS A 253 9.74 -13.91 -7.32
C LYS A 253 8.66 -12.86 -7.60
N ALA A 254 8.61 -11.79 -6.81
CA ALA A 254 7.62 -10.71 -7.00
C ALA A 254 7.69 -10.09 -8.41
N LEU A 255 8.90 -9.85 -8.93
CA LEU A 255 9.10 -9.33 -10.28
C LEU A 255 8.69 -10.31 -11.36
N TYR A 256 9.02 -11.59 -11.21
CA TYR A 256 8.67 -12.64 -12.16
C TYR A 256 7.15 -12.72 -12.34
N TYR A 257 6.39 -12.71 -11.25
CA TYR A 257 4.93 -12.76 -11.35
C TYR A 257 4.30 -11.47 -11.88
N SER A 258 4.99 -10.33 -11.76
CA SER A 258 4.48 -9.03 -12.21
C SER A 258 4.82 -8.69 -13.66
N GLN A 259 5.55 -9.54 -14.39
CA GLN A 259 6.08 -9.20 -15.72
C GLN A 259 5.00 -9.10 -16.83
N PHE A 260 3.83 -9.72 -16.63
CA PHE A 260 2.78 -9.83 -17.63
C PHE A 260 1.64 -8.82 -17.43
N GLY A 261 1.95 -7.53 -17.49
CA GLY A 261 0.99 -6.45 -17.25
C GLY A 261 0.70 -6.23 -15.76
N GLY A 262 1.66 -6.55 -14.89
CA GLY A 262 1.47 -6.57 -13.44
C GLY A 262 0.95 -7.91 -12.93
N LEU A 263 0.94 -8.05 -11.61
CA LEU A 263 0.58 -9.30 -10.95
C LEU A 263 -0.87 -9.75 -11.22
N VAL A 264 -1.79 -8.81 -11.46
CA VAL A 264 -3.19 -9.10 -11.85
C VAL A 264 -3.27 -9.85 -13.19
N GLY A 265 -2.28 -9.64 -14.06
CA GLY A 265 -2.17 -10.25 -15.37
C GLY A 265 -1.55 -11.65 -15.34
N TRP A 266 -1.09 -12.12 -14.18
CA TRP A 266 -0.59 -13.48 -14.04
C TRP A 266 -1.71 -14.49 -14.32
N ARG A 267 -1.41 -15.51 -15.14
CA ARG A 267 -2.37 -16.55 -15.54
C ARG A 267 -1.93 -17.97 -15.19
N GLY A 268 -0.86 -18.12 -14.39
CA GLY A 268 -0.16 -19.39 -14.26
C GLY A 268 0.63 -19.66 -15.53
N GLY A 269 1.86 -20.17 -15.42
CA GLY A 269 2.57 -20.59 -16.63
C GLY A 269 1.78 -21.72 -17.29
N GLU A 270 1.22 -21.48 -18.49
CA GLU A 270 0.69 -22.53 -19.38
C GLU A 270 1.79 -23.45 -19.94
N GLU A 271 2.92 -23.58 -19.24
CA GLU A 271 4.02 -24.48 -19.57
C GLU A 271 4.21 -25.46 -18.39
N GLY A 272 3.36 -26.49 -18.31
CA GLY A 272 3.52 -27.53 -17.29
C GLY A 272 2.52 -28.69 -17.31
N GLU A 273 1.26 -28.48 -17.69
CA GLU A 273 0.28 -29.58 -17.82
C GLU A 273 0.22 -30.13 -19.25
N LYS A 274 1.31 -30.78 -19.67
CA LYS A 274 1.24 -31.77 -20.75
C LYS A 274 1.89 -33.06 -20.27
N GLY A 275 1.03 -33.99 -19.84
CA GLY A 275 1.31 -35.42 -19.96
C GLY A 275 1.50 -36.17 -18.65
N GLU A 276 0.43 -36.32 -17.87
CA GLU A 276 0.17 -37.63 -17.30
C GLU A 276 -0.99 -38.23 -18.09
N LYS A 277 -0.64 -39.07 -19.06
CA LYS A 277 -1.58 -40.01 -19.63
C LYS A 277 -1.99 -40.97 -18.51
N GLU A 278 -3.29 -41.17 -18.37
CA GLU A 278 -3.87 -42.34 -17.73
C GLU A 278 -3.18 -43.59 -18.30
N GLU A 279 -2.35 -44.25 -17.49
CA GLU A 279 -2.01 -45.65 -17.70
C GLU A 279 -3.08 -46.51 -17.03
N GLU A 280 -3.95 -46.96 -17.90
CA GLU A 280 -4.81 -48.12 -17.77
C GLU A 280 -4.03 -49.34 -17.23
N LYS A 281 -4.43 -49.87 -16.06
CA LYS A 281 -4.41 -51.30 -15.78
C LYS A 281 -5.32 -51.71 -14.63
#